data_AF-A0A093X8U8-F1
#
_entry.id   AF-A0A093X8U8-F1
#
_cell.length_a   1.000
_cell.length_b   1.000
_cell.length_c   1.000
_cell.angle_alpha   90.00
_cell.angle_beta   90.00
_cell.angle_gamma   90.00
#
_symmetry.space_group_name_H-M   'P 1'
#
loop_
_entity.id
_entity.type
_entity.pdbx_description
1 polymer ?
#
loop_
_entity_poly.entity_id
_entity_poly.type
_entity_poly.pdbx_seq_one_letter_code
_entity_poly.pdbx_strand_id
1 'polypeptide(L)'
;MSPINAGLMRCAAASPSGSWSVTSCADEHYVACRASPFNWSISPNTASLPHAPSACPRGTAFAAPASALENAYLAQAQRDSPRDYDGQGVLVAFNSVQVDGCWVVGGADE
;
A
#
# COMPACT_ATOMS: atom_id res chain seq x y z
N MET A 1 -11.56 17.55 4.43
CA MET A 1 -11.59 16.72 5.66
C MET A 1 -10.81 17.46 6.75
N SER A 2 -11.30 17.49 7.99
CA SER A 2 -10.58 18.14 9.10
C SER A 2 -9.31 17.35 9.48
N PRO A 3 -8.22 18.02 9.91
CA PRO A 3 -6.94 17.38 10.24
C PRO A 3 -7.04 16.28 11.31
N ILE A 4 -7.99 16.40 12.24
CA ILE A 4 -8.23 15.43 13.32
C ILE A 4 -8.67 14.06 12.77
N ASN A 5 -9.42 14.02 11.68
CA ASN A 5 -9.83 12.76 11.06
C ASN A 5 -8.70 12.12 10.26
N ALA A 6 -7.76 12.91 9.71
CA ALA A 6 -6.60 12.39 8.98
C ALA A 6 -5.63 11.63 9.90
N GLY A 7 -5.45 12.08 11.15
CA GLY A 7 -4.61 11.39 12.14
C GLY A 7 -5.21 10.13 12.76
N LEU A 8 -6.50 9.86 12.53
CA LEU A 8 -7.19 8.65 13.02
C LEU A 8 -7.22 7.52 11.97
N MET A 9 -6.98 7.85 10.71
CA MET A 9 -7.03 6.91 9.59
C MET A 9 -5.75 6.06 9.55
N ARG A 10 -5.92 4.75 9.79
CA ARG A 10 -4.81 3.79 9.80
C ARG A 10 -4.77 3.03 8.49
N CYS A 11 -3.59 2.99 7.90
CA CYS A 11 -3.25 2.24 6.70
C CYS A 11 -2.19 1.19 7.02
N ALA A 12 -2.08 0.17 6.18
CA ALA A 12 -1.05 -0.84 6.30
C ALA A 12 0.08 -0.59 5.30
N ALA A 13 1.31 -0.73 5.77
CA ALA A 13 2.50 -0.77 4.93
C ALA A 13 3.19 -2.14 5.04
N ALA A 14 3.61 -2.70 3.92
CA ALA A 14 4.30 -3.98 3.85
C ALA A 14 5.79 -3.75 3.58
N SER A 15 6.66 -4.29 4.43
CA SER A 15 8.12 -4.13 4.30
C SER A 15 8.75 -5.17 3.35
N PRO A 16 10.00 -4.96 2.90
CA PRO A 16 10.75 -5.97 2.13
C PRO A 16 11.01 -7.28 2.89
N SER A 17 10.76 -7.33 4.20
CA SER A 17 10.82 -8.57 5.00
C SER A 17 9.52 -9.39 4.95
N GLY A 18 8.45 -8.82 4.39
CA GLY A 18 7.11 -9.42 4.39
C GLY A 18 6.28 -9.11 5.65
N SER A 19 6.86 -8.42 6.64
CA SER A 19 6.12 -7.92 7.80
C SER A 19 5.31 -6.66 7.46
N TRP A 20 4.21 -6.47 8.16
CA TRP A 20 3.31 -5.34 7.98
C TRP A 20 3.33 -4.43 9.21
N SER A 21 3.23 -3.13 8.99
CA SER A 21 3.14 -2.11 10.03
C SER A 21 1.93 -1.22 9.80
N VAL A 22 1.49 -0.56 10.87
CA VAL A 22 0.45 0.48 10.79
C VAL A 22 1.13 1.82 10.52
N THR A 23 0.59 2.57 9.56
CA THR A 23 1.02 3.93 9.22
C THR A 23 -0.19 4.87 9.11
N SER A 24 0.06 6.18 9.10
CA SER A 24 -0.97 7.17 8.83
C SER A 24 -1.31 7.16 7.34
N CYS A 25 -2.61 7.17 7.00
CA CYS A 25 -3.03 7.20 5.59
C CYS A 25 -2.69 8.53 4.88
N ALA A 26 -2.29 9.55 5.63
CA ALA A 26 -1.82 10.83 5.10
C ALA A 26 -0.32 10.83 4.76
N ASP A 27 0.43 9.85 5.25
CA ASP A 27 1.87 9.73 5.01
C ASP A 27 2.10 9.31 3.56
N GLU A 28 3.17 9.80 2.95
CA GLU A 28 3.53 9.44 1.58
C GLU A 28 4.44 8.22 1.57
N HIS A 29 4.01 7.16 0.88
CA HIS A 29 4.75 5.91 0.73
C HIS A 29 4.82 5.52 -0.74
N TYR A 30 5.80 4.71 -1.11
CA TYR A 30 5.68 3.95 -2.35
C TYR A 30 4.49 3.00 -2.26
N VAL A 31 3.90 2.66 -3.41
CA VAL A 31 2.64 1.94 -3.48
C VAL A 31 2.85 0.55 -4.08
N ALA A 32 2.20 -0.45 -3.49
CA ALA A 32 2.16 -1.81 -4.00
C ALA A 32 1.19 -1.94 -5.18
N CYS A 33 1.72 -2.25 -6.36
CA CYS A 33 0.96 -2.33 -7.61
C CYS A 33 1.00 -3.75 -8.17
N ARG A 34 -0.17 -4.31 -8.48
CA ARG A 34 -0.34 -5.71 -8.92
C ARG A 34 -0.87 -5.78 -10.34
N ALA A 35 -0.20 -6.54 -11.21
CA ALA A 35 -0.70 -6.90 -12.55
C ALA A 35 -1.43 -8.25 -12.53
N SER A 36 -0.93 -9.21 -11.73
CA SER A 36 -1.51 -10.52 -11.49
C SER A 36 -1.05 -11.03 -10.12
N PRO A 37 -1.63 -12.12 -9.55
CA PRO A 37 -1.29 -12.56 -8.19
C PRO A 37 0.20 -12.69 -7.88
N PHE A 38 1.01 -13.07 -8.87
CA PHE A 38 2.45 -13.29 -8.71
C PHE A 38 3.32 -12.22 -9.41
N ASN A 39 2.69 -11.17 -9.94
CA ASN A 39 3.37 -10.08 -10.63
C ASN A 39 3.08 -8.76 -9.92
N TRP A 40 4.04 -8.36 -9.10
CA TRP A 40 4.02 -7.14 -8.30
C TRP A 40 5.11 -6.18 -8.77
N SER A 41 4.81 -4.90 -8.72
CA SER A 41 5.75 -3.80 -8.94
C SER A 41 5.48 -2.69 -7.93
N ILE A 42 6.43 -1.77 -7.84
CA ILE A 42 6.38 -0.64 -6.91
C ILE A 42 6.18 0.64 -7.73
N SER A 43 5.34 1.55 -7.25
CA SER A 43 5.12 2.85 -7.91
C SER A 43 6.44 3.62 -8.13
N PRO A 44 6.52 4.47 -9.17
CA PRO A 44 7.71 5.28 -9.43
C PRO A 44 7.87 6.43 -8.42
N ASN A 45 6.76 6.93 -7.87
CA ASN A 45 6.72 8.03 -6.91
C ASN A 45 5.93 7.59 -5.67
N THR A 46 6.15 8.29 -4.56
CA THR A 46 5.35 8.14 -3.34
C THR A 46 3.96 8.77 -3.51
N ALA A 47 2.99 8.29 -2.73
CA ALA A 47 1.65 8.83 -2.67
C ALA A 47 1.01 8.55 -1.31
N SER A 48 0.10 9.42 -0.89
CA SER A 48 -0.85 9.15 0.19
C SER A 48 -2.01 8.28 -0.30
N LEU A 49 -2.77 7.67 0.63
CA LEU A 49 -3.85 6.74 0.28
C LEU A 49 -4.81 7.24 -0.82
N PRO A 50 -5.32 8.49 -0.81
CA PRO A 50 -6.24 8.96 -1.85
C PRO A 50 -5.65 8.98 -3.26
N HIS A 51 -4.32 9.07 -3.38
CA HIS A 51 -3.62 9.14 -4.66
C HIS A 51 -2.93 7.83 -5.04
N ALA A 52 -2.95 6.82 -4.15
CA ALA A 52 -2.27 5.56 -4.34
C ALA A 52 -2.70 4.78 -5.60
N PRO A 53 -4.01 4.70 -5.96
CA PRO A 53 -4.42 4.06 -7.22
C PRO A 53 -3.76 4.68 -8.46
N SER A 54 -3.66 6.01 -8.50
CA SER A 54 -3.10 6.76 -9.64
C SER A 54 -1.57 6.70 -9.72
N ALA A 55 -0.89 6.31 -8.63
CA ALA A 55 0.55 6.16 -8.61
C ALA A 55 1.02 4.87 -9.31
N CYS A 56 0.13 3.92 -9.57
CA CYS A 56 0.50 2.65 -10.17
C CYS A 56 0.84 2.76 -11.66
N PRO A 57 1.89 2.07 -12.14
CA PRO A 57 2.20 1.98 -13.57
C PRO A 57 1.04 1.43 -14.40
N ARG A 58 0.99 1.78 -15.70
CA ARG A 58 -0.01 1.24 -16.63
C ARG A 58 -0.05 -0.29 -16.61
N GLY A 59 -1.25 -0.85 -16.55
CA GLY A 59 -1.47 -2.30 -16.50
C GLY A 59 -1.33 -2.92 -15.12
N THR A 60 -1.23 -2.11 -14.05
CA THR A 60 -1.22 -2.56 -12.66
C THR A 60 -2.27 -1.80 -11.85
N ALA A 61 -2.70 -2.36 -10.73
CA ALA A 61 -3.65 -1.73 -9.81
C ALA A 61 -3.10 -1.72 -8.37
N PHE A 62 -3.47 -0.71 -7.60
CA PHE A 62 -3.17 -0.67 -6.16
C PHE A 62 -3.87 -1.84 -5.46
N ALA A 63 -3.13 -2.66 -4.74
CA ALA A 63 -3.67 -3.90 -4.18
C ALA A 63 -3.02 -4.28 -2.85
N ALA A 64 -3.73 -5.09 -2.07
CA ALA A 64 -3.19 -5.83 -0.94
C ALA A 64 -2.98 -7.30 -1.35
N PRO A 65 -1.90 -7.97 -0.90
CA PRO A 65 -1.72 -9.40 -1.08
C PRO A 65 -2.89 -10.20 -0.47
N ALA A 66 -3.53 -11.08 -1.24
CA ALA A 66 -4.66 -11.89 -0.75
C ALA A 66 -4.23 -13.23 -0.13
N SER A 67 -2.93 -13.54 -0.15
CA SER A 67 -2.37 -14.75 0.46
C SER A 67 -0.93 -14.54 0.92
N ALA A 68 -0.42 -15.46 1.74
CA ALA A 68 0.99 -15.46 2.15
C ALA A 68 1.95 -15.57 0.95
N LEU A 69 1.55 -16.28 -0.11
CA LEU A 69 2.34 -16.40 -1.33
C LEU A 69 2.42 -15.06 -2.06
N GLU A 70 1.30 -14.37 -2.25
CA GLU A 70 1.31 -13.02 -2.84
C GLU A 70 2.15 -12.05 -2.01
N ASN A 71 2.11 -12.14 -0.67
CA ASN A 71 2.91 -11.30 0.21
C ASN A 71 4.42 -11.55 0.01
N ALA A 72 4.82 -12.80 -0.21
CA ALA A 72 6.20 -13.14 -0.53
C ALA A 72 6.65 -12.57 -1.88
N TYR A 73 5.78 -12.56 -2.90
CA TYR A 73 6.07 -11.94 -4.20
C TYR A 73 6.15 -10.42 -4.10
N LEU A 74 5.29 -9.76 -3.32
CA LEU A 74 5.41 -8.32 -3.06
C LEU A 74 6.73 -7.99 -2.34
N ALA A 75 7.11 -8.77 -1.32
CA ALA A 75 8.37 -8.59 -0.61
C ALA A 75 9.58 -8.79 -1.55
N GLN A 76 9.50 -9.74 -2.48
CA GLN A 76 10.52 -9.93 -3.52
C GLN A 76 10.61 -8.73 -4.47
N ALA A 77 9.46 -8.24 -4.97
CA ALA A 77 9.41 -7.06 -5.83
C ALA A 77 9.99 -5.81 -5.16
N GLN A 78 9.82 -5.67 -3.84
CA GLN A 78 10.47 -4.59 -3.09
C GLN A 78 11.99 -4.74 -3.04
N ARG A 79 12.50 -5.95 -2.77
CA ARG A 79 13.96 -6.22 -2.72
C ARG A 79 14.64 -6.05 -4.08
N ASP A 80 13.93 -6.35 -5.16
CA ASP A 80 14.43 -6.17 -6.53
C ASP A 80 14.34 -4.72 -7.01
N SER A 81 13.65 -3.86 -6.26
CA SER A 81 13.52 -2.45 -6.55
C SER A 81 14.69 -1.64 -5.98
N PRO A 82 15.21 -0.62 -6.68
CA PRO A 82 16.24 0.26 -6.15
C PRO A 82 15.69 1.33 -5.21
N ARG A 83 14.47 1.17 -4.68
CA ARG A 83 13.79 2.18 -3.87
C ARG A 83 14.30 2.14 -2.43
N ASP A 84 14.50 3.33 -1.87
CA ASP A 84 14.63 3.49 -0.43
C ASP A 84 13.23 3.64 0.17
N TYR A 85 12.90 2.75 1.10
CA TYR A 85 11.60 2.73 1.76
C TYR A 85 11.65 3.43 3.13
N ASP A 86 12.78 3.99 3.53
CA ASP A 86 13.00 4.60 4.86
C ASP A 86 12.60 3.67 6.03
N GLY A 87 12.70 2.36 5.81
CA GLY A 87 12.25 1.33 6.76
C GLY A 87 10.72 1.21 6.92
N GLN A 88 9.93 1.99 6.19
CA GLN A 88 8.46 2.06 6.30
C GLN A 88 7.75 1.07 5.38
N GLY A 89 8.41 0.65 4.29
CA GLY A 89 7.86 -0.29 3.31
C GLY A 89 6.99 0.39 2.25
N VAL A 90 6.02 -0.34 1.72
CA VAL A 90 5.07 0.17 0.71
C VAL A 90 3.65 0.10 1.19
N LEU A 91 2.87 1.12 0.86
CA LEU A 91 1.44 1.14 1.10
C LEU A 91 0.77 0.00 0.33
N VAL A 92 -0.07 -0.76 1.03
CA VAL A 92 -0.95 -1.78 0.44
C VAL A 92 -2.39 -1.31 0.55
N ALA A 93 -3.27 -1.83 -0.32
CA ALA A 93 -4.69 -1.46 -0.32
C ALA A 93 -5.42 -2.12 0.85
N PHE A 94 -5.02 -1.84 2.09
CA PHE A 94 -5.63 -2.32 3.32
C PHE A 94 -5.62 -1.20 4.36
N ASN A 95 -6.80 -0.72 4.73
CA ASN A 95 -6.95 0.49 5.54
C ASN A 95 -8.25 0.47 6.38
N SER A 96 -8.37 1.44 7.26
CA SER A 96 -9.54 1.62 8.16
C SER A 96 -10.30 2.94 7.90
N VAL A 97 -10.17 3.51 6.70
CA VAL A 97 -10.70 4.85 6.38
C VAL A 97 -12.23 4.85 6.28
N GLN A 98 -12.80 3.82 5.66
CA GLN A 98 -14.21 3.82 5.30
C GLN A 98 -15.14 3.31 6.40
N VAL A 99 -14.66 2.41 7.26
CA VAL A 99 -15.50 1.72 8.23
C VAL A 99 -14.87 1.84 9.60
N ASP A 100 -15.57 2.56 10.49
CA ASP A 100 -15.11 2.71 11.87
C ASP A 100 -14.97 1.33 12.53
N GLY A 101 -13.82 1.11 13.17
CA GLY A 101 -13.47 -0.16 13.78
C GLY A 101 -13.17 -1.34 12.85
N CYS A 102 -13.15 -1.17 11.51
CA CYS A 102 -12.87 -2.26 10.57
C CYS A 102 -11.72 -1.94 9.60
N TRP A 103 -10.94 -2.97 9.26
CA TRP A 103 -9.97 -2.90 8.17
C TRP A 103 -10.54 -3.54 6.91
N VAL A 104 -10.41 -2.86 5.78
CA VAL A 104 -10.96 -3.29 4.49
C VAL A 104 -9.89 -3.21 3.40
N VAL A 105 -10.06 -4.02 2.36
CA VAL A 105 -9.29 -3.89 1.12
C VAL A 105 -10.01 -2.89 0.20
N GLY A 106 -9.31 -1.85 -0.28
CA GLY A 106 -9.90 -0.82 -1.16
C GLY A 106 -10.40 0.48 -0.49
N GLY A 107 -11.08 1.34 -1.27
CA GLY A 107 -11.75 2.63 -0.89
C GLY A 107 -10.90 3.91 -1.09
N ALA A 108 -11.37 5.08 -1.61
CA ALA A 108 -12.71 5.68 -1.75
C ALA A 108 -13.23 5.91 -3.20
N ASP A 109 -12.56 5.38 -4.22
CA ASP A 109 -12.98 5.50 -5.63
C ASP A 109 -12.74 4.17 -6.41
N GLU A 110 -13.00 3.01 -5.79
CA GLU A 110 -13.23 1.76 -6.53
C GLU A 110 -14.71 1.59 -6.90
#